data_AF-A0A839IIM2-F1
#
_entry.id   AF-A0A839IIM2-F1
#
_cell.length_a   1.000
_cell.length_b   1.000
_cell.length_c   1.000
_cell.angle_alpha   90.00
_cell.angle_beta   90.00
_cell.angle_gamma   90.00
#
_symmetry.space_group_name_H-M   'P 1'
#
loop_
_entity.id
_entity.type
_entity.pdbx_description
1 polymer ?
#
loop_
_entity_poly.entity_id
_entity_poly.type
_entity_poly.pdbx_seq_one_letter_code
_entity_poly.pdbx_strand_id
1 'polypeptide(L)'
;MSSDDSRTSFCLLKSEAYLFNKKAYIESRLLQEGLQVTEIWQVKLTLRDFFQIYDSWAARFFSVLRTPPLFTLDLFIVEGDDAIARMHTLKYQIRQEIAFGLKKGGFLHAPDSVAEARQHRAILLQRVVSKTTISEPVDG
;
A
#
# COMPACT_ATOMS: atom_id res chain seq x y z
N MET A 1 -2.89 5.54 26.78
CA MET A 1 -2.79 4.57 25.67
C MET A 1 -2.58 5.38 24.40
N SER A 2 -1.50 5.07 23.68
CA SER A 2 -0.83 5.93 22.68
C SER A 2 -1.78 6.41 21.57
N SER A 3 -1.94 7.73 21.48
CA SER A 3 -2.64 8.45 20.42
C SER A 3 -1.86 8.49 19.09
N ASP A 4 -0.66 7.90 19.02
CA ASP A 4 0.21 7.98 17.83
C ASP A 4 -0.01 6.85 16.82
N ASP A 5 -0.50 5.68 17.24
CA ASP A 5 -0.60 4.52 16.33
C ASP A 5 -1.67 4.66 15.23
N SER A 6 -2.62 5.61 15.38
CA SER A 6 -3.61 5.90 14.35
C SER A 6 -3.13 6.90 13.30
N ARG A 7 -2.03 7.64 13.56
CA ARG A 7 -1.56 8.71 12.67
C ARG A 7 -0.72 8.23 11.50
N THR A 8 -0.24 6.98 11.53
CA THR A 8 0.58 6.40 10.48
C THR A 8 -0.06 5.13 9.93
N SER A 9 -0.06 4.99 8.61
CA SER A 9 -0.45 3.77 7.91
C SER A 9 0.54 3.51 6.77
N PHE A 10 0.23 2.52 5.93
CA PHE A 10 0.98 2.30 4.71
C PHE A 10 0.05 1.81 3.59
N CYS A 11 0.49 1.98 2.36
CA CYS A 11 -0.06 1.23 1.23
C CYS A 11 1.04 0.63 0.35
N LEU A 12 0.90 -0.65 0.02
CA LEU A 12 1.77 -1.36 -0.90
C LEU A 12 1.16 -1.31 -2.31
N LEU A 13 1.83 -0.65 -3.25
CA LEU A 13 1.42 -0.64 -4.65
C LEU A 13 1.68 -2.01 -5.28
N LYS A 14 0.65 -2.58 -5.91
CA LYS A 14 0.78 -3.85 -6.65
C LYS A 14 1.27 -3.60 -8.07
N SER A 15 1.75 -4.63 -8.75
CA SER A 15 2.21 -4.53 -10.14
C SER A 15 1.15 -3.91 -11.06
N GLU A 16 -0.14 -4.15 -10.82
CA GLU A 16 -1.25 -3.53 -11.56
C GLU A 16 -1.20 -2.00 -11.53
N ALA A 17 -0.76 -1.37 -10.44
CA ALA A 17 -0.63 0.08 -10.37
C ALA A 17 0.37 0.63 -11.41
N TYR A 18 1.39 -0.15 -11.77
CA TYR A 18 2.39 0.23 -12.77
C TYR A 18 1.97 -0.17 -14.17
N LEU A 19 1.49 -1.40 -14.34
CA LEU A 19 1.04 -1.93 -15.63
C LEU A 19 -0.08 -1.08 -16.25
N PHE A 20 -0.93 -0.47 -15.43
CA PHE A 20 -2.03 0.39 -15.87
C PHE A 20 -1.76 1.89 -15.65
N ASN A 21 -0.51 2.27 -15.35
CA ASN A 21 -0.08 3.65 -15.12
C ASN A 21 -0.98 4.43 -14.13
N LYS A 22 -1.24 3.82 -12.97
CA LYS A 22 -2.10 4.34 -11.89
C LYS A 22 -1.35 4.88 -10.67
N LYS A 23 -0.02 4.79 -10.63
CA LYS A 23 0.78 5.31 -9.52
C LYS A 23 0.49 6.78 -9.21
N ALA A 24 0.64 7.67 -10.19
CA ALA A 24 0.40 9.11 -10.01
C ALA A 24 -1.05 9.43 -9.59
N TYR A 25 -2.01 8.63 -10.08
CA TYR A 25 -3.40 8.75 -9.66
C TYR A 25 -3.59 8.39 -8.18
N ILE A 26 -2.98 7.29 -7.73
CA ILE A 26 -3.04 6.87 -6.32
C ILE A 26 -2.39 7.92 -5.41
N GLU A 27 -1.23 8.46 -5.79
CA GLU A 27 -0.56 9.55 -5.08
C GLU A 27 -1.46 10.79 -4.95
N SER A 28 -2.13 11.19 -6.04
CA SER A 28 -3.09 12.30 -6.01
C SER A 28 -4.29 12.04 -5.09
N ARG A 29 -4.83 10.81 -5.09
CA ARG A 29 -5.95 10.44 -4.22
C ARG A 29 -5.56 10.40 -2.75
N LEU A 30 -4.34 9.96 -2.41
CA LEU A 30 -3.79 10.05 -1.06
C LEU A 30 -3.76 11.50 -0.57
N LEU A 31 -3.20 12.41 -1.38
CA LEU A 31 -3.14 13.83 -1.05
C LEU A 31 -4.53 14.45 -0.86
N GLN A 32 -5.48 14.14 -1.74
CA GLN A 32 -6.88 14.62 -1.63
C GLN A 32 -7.58 14.09 -0.38
N GLU A 33 -7.23 12.89 0.05
CA GLU A 33 -7.67 12.30 1.31
C GLU A 33 -6.83 12.83 2.50
N GLY A 34 -6.01 13.87 2.34
CA GLY A 34 -5.19 14.41 3.44
C GLY A 34 -4.24 13.38 4.06
N LEU A 35 -3.86 12.35 3.31
CA LEU A 35 -2.85 11.37 3.68
C LEU A 35 -1.54 11.74 2.97
N GLN A 36 -0.57 12.22 3.73
CA GLN A 36 0.72 12.64 3.21
C GLN A 36 1.64 11.42 3.11
N VAL A 37 2.26 11.22 1.94
CA VAL A 37 3.33 10.21 1.81
C VAL A 37 4.60 10.81 2.40
N THR A 38 5.12 10.22 3.48
CA THR A 38 6.34 10.67 4.16
C THR A 38 7.56 9.87 3.74
N GLU A 39 7.36 8.60 3.37
CA GLU A 39 8.42 7.73 2.88
C GLU A 39 7.92 6.82 1.75
N ILE A 40 8.82 6.50 0.83
CA ILE A 40 8.63 5.47 -0.19
C ILE A 40 9.71 4.41 0.03
N TRP A 41 9.29 3.19 0.33
CA TRP A 41 10.18 2.04 0.47
C TRP A 41 10.01 1.11 -0.71
N GLN A 42 11.11 0.63 -1.24
CA GLN A 42 11.08 -0.45 -2.22
C GLN A 42 11.17 -1.78 -1.49
N VAL A 43 10.18 -2.66 -1.66
CA VAL A 43 10.16 -3.99 -1.02
C VAL A 43 10.16 -5.09 -2.05
N LYS A 44 10.92 -6.15 -1.79
CA LYS A 44 10.93 -7.36 -2.63
C LYS A 44 10.36 -8.54 -1.86
N LEU A 45 9.09 -8.82 -2.10
CA LEU A 45 8.36 -9.88 -1.42
C LEU A 45 8.68 -11.26 -2.00
N THR A 46 8.86 -12.23 -1.12
CA THR A 46 8.87 -13.66 -1.47
C THR A 46 7.45 -14.19 -1.54
N LEU A 47 7.26 -15.34 -2.20
CA LEU A 47 5.96 -16.03 -2.22
C LEU A 47 5.42 -16.24 -0.79
N ARG A 48 6.28 -16.64 0.16
CA ARG A 48 5.87 -16.83 1.57
C ARG A 48 5.28 -15.56 2.18
N ASP A 49 5.88 -14.40 1.93
CA ASP A 49 5.39 -13.13 2.47
C ASP A 49 4.01 -12.78 1.89
N PHE A 50 3.79 -13.04 0.58
CA PHE A 50 2.47 -12.89 -0.04
C PHE A 50 1.40 -13.76 0.65
N PHE A 51 1.72 -15.01 1.00
CA PHE A 51 0.79 -15.88 1.71
C PHE A 51 0.46 -15.38 3.12
N GLN A 52 1.37 -14.65 3.76
CA GLN A 52 1.17 -14.08 5.09
C GLN A 52 0.45 -12.72 5.07
N ILE A 53 0.51 -11.98 3.96
CA ILE A 53 -0.14 -10.66 3.80
C ILE A 53 -1.59 -10.78 3.28
N TYR A 54 -1.88 -11.80 2.47
CA TYR A 54 -3.21 -11.98 1.88
C TYR A 54 -3.89 -13.21 2.47
N ASP A 55 -5.08 -13.08 3.04
CA ASP A 55 -5.75 -14.21 3.73
C ASP A 55 -6.43 -15.23 2.81
N SER A 56 -6.93 -14.81 1.64
CA SER A 56 -7.69 -15.72 0.77
C SER A 56 -6.84 -16.39 -0.30
N TRP A 57 -7.04 -17.71 -0.50
CA TRP A 57 -6.35 -18.50 -1.53
C TRP A 57 -6.55 -17.96 -2.95
N ALA A 58 -7.73 -17.41 -3.25
CA ALA A 58 -8.02 -16.77 -4.53
C ALA A 58 -7.22 -15.47 -4.72
N ALA A 59 -7.14 -14.60 -3.70
CA ALA A 59 -6.31 -13.40 -3.77
C ALA A 59 -4.83 -13.75 -3.91
N ARG A 60 -4.38 -14.79 -3.19
CA ARG A 60 -3.01 -15.32 -3.28
C ARG A 60 -2.67 -15.80 -4.69
N PHE A 61 -3.53 -16.63 -5.30
CA PHE A 61 -3.29 -17.19 -6.64
C PHE A 61 -3.28 -16.13 -7.74
N PHE A 62 -4.26 -15.23 -7.76
CA PHE A 62 -4.31 -14.17 -8.78
C PHE A 62 -3.21 -13.13 -8.60
N SER A 63 -2.77 -12.85 -7.37
CA SER A 63 -1.64 -11.94 -7.13
C SER A 63 -0.34 -12.55 -7.63
N VAL A 64 -0.05 -13.84 -7.35
CA VAL A 64 1.19 -14.48 -7.82
C VAL A 64 1.27 -14.55 -9.35
N LEU A 65 0.13 -14.78 -10.03
CA LEU A 65 0.09 -14.83 -11.49
C LEU A 65 0.27 -13.46 -12.17
N ARG A 66 -0.09 -12.37 -11.49
CA ARG A 66 -0.06 -11.00 -12.06
C ARG A 66 1.10 -10.15 -11.55
N THR A 67 1.66 -10.55 -10.43
CA THR A 67 2.78 -9.92 -9.74
C THR A 67 3.90 -10.97 -9.69
N PRO A 68 4.70 -11.13 -10.76
CA PRO A 68 5.80 -12.08 -10.72
C PRO A 68 6.66 -11.84 -9.47
N PRO A 69 7.12 -12.88 -8.75
CA PRO A 69 7.91 -12.77 -7.51
C PRO A 69 9.28 -12.07 -7.69
N LEU A 70 9.50 -11.43 -8.83
CA LEU A 70 10.68 -10.66 -9.21
C LEU A 70 10.47 -9.14 -9.09
N PHE A 71 9.23 -8.67 -8.88
CA PHE A 71 8.96 -7.23 -8.82
C PHE A 71 9.31 -6.65 -7.45
N THR A 72 10.14 -5.62 -7.48
CA THR A 72 10.27 -4.66 -6.38
C THR A 72 9.06 -3.73 -6.43
N LEU A 73 8.33 -3.64 -5.32
CA LEU A 73 7.10 -2.86 -5.20
C LEU A 73 7.33 -1.64 -4.32
N ASP A 74 6.67 -0.53 -4.61
CA ASP A 74 6.69 0.62 -3.71
C ASP A 74 5.68 0.41 -2.57
N LEU A 75 6.18 0.59 -1.36
CA LEU A 75 5.44 0.70 -0.12
C LEU A 75 5.49 2.15 0.32
N PHE A 76 4.36 2.83 0.28
CA PHE A 76 4.24 4.19 0.79
C PHE A 76 3.94 4.14 2.27
N ILE A 77 4.73 4.87 3.05
CA ILE A 77 4.40 5.21 4.43
C ILE A 77 3.61 6.50 4.37
N VAL A 78 2.43 6.49 5.00
CA VAL A 78 1.51 7.62 4.96
C VAL A 78 1.19 8.10 6.36
N GLU A 79 1.11 9.41 6.51
CA GLU A 79 0.73 10.07 7.75
C GLU A 79 -0.54 10.90 7.55
N GLY A 80 -1.37 10.96 8.60
CA GLY A 80 -2.62 11.70 8.62
C GLY A 80 -3.52 11.23 9.75
N ASP A 81 -4.56 12.00 10.06
CA ASP A 81 -5.49 11.61 11.11
C ASP A 81 -6.28 10.36 10.72
N ASP A 82 -6.38 9.39 11.63
CA ASP A 82 -7.00 8.07 11.41
C ASP A 82 -6.51 7.36 10.14
N ALA A 83 -5.21 7.48 9.84
CA ALA A 83 -4.56 7.03 8.61
C ALA A 83 -4.92 5.59 8.23
N ILE A 84 -5.03 4.67 9.19
CA ILE A 84 -5.38 3.26 8.92
C ILE A 84 -6.80 3.14 8.35
N ALA A 85 -7.79 3.73 9.03
CA ALA A 85 -9.19 3.63 8.62
C ALA A 85 -9.44 4.36 7.29
N ARG A 86 -8.82 5.53 7.11
CA ARG A 86 -8.92 6.31 5.87
C ARG A 86 -8.24 5.61 4.71
N MET A 87 -7.04 5.06 4.91
CA MET A 87 -6.35 4.30 3.87
C MET A 87 -7.13 3.02 3.50
N HIS A 88 -7.72 2.33 4.48
CA HIS A 88 -8.58 1.18 4.23
C HIS A 88 -9.77 1.57 3.33
N THR A 89 -10.44 2.68 3.64
CA THR A 89 -11.58 3.20 2.87
C THR A 89 -11.17 3.59 1.45
N LEU A 90 -10.08 4.35 1.33
CA LEU A 90 -9.56 4.85 0.07
C LEU A 90 -9.15 3.72 -0.88
N LYS A 91 -8.58 2.61 -0.36
CA LYS A 91 -8.30 1.39 -1.13
C LYS A 91 -9.53 0.90 -1.91
N TYR A 92 -10.71 0.89 -1.28
CA TYR A 92 -11.93 0.45 -1.95
C TYR A 92 -12.46 1.50 -2.92
N GLN A 93 -12.39 2.78 -2.58
CA GLN A 93 -12.78 3.87 -3.48
C GLN A 93 -11.96 3.84 -4.78
N ILE A 94 -10.63 3.83 -4.67
CA ILE A 94 -9.70 3.72 -5.81
C ILE A 94 -10.02 2.48 -6.66
N ARG A 95 -10.35 1.36 -6.01
CA ARG A 95 -10.74 0.14 -6.73
C ARG A 95 -12.01 0.35 -7.54
N GLN A 96 -13.03 1.03 -7.02
CA GLN A 96 -14.26 1.31 -7.75
C GLN A 96 -14.04 2.35 -8.86
N GLU A 97 -13.25 3.38 -8.59
CA GLU A 97 -12.96 4.47 -9.52
C GLU A 97 -12.20 3.98 -10.77
N ILE A 98 -11.27 3.02 -10.59
CA ILE A 98 -10.43 2.52 -11.69
C ILE A 98 -11.00 1.27 -12.35
N ALA A 99 -11.78 0.45 -11.66
CA ALA A 99 -12.29 -0.81 -12.22
C ALA A 99 -13.45 -0.54 -13.21
N PHE A 100 -13.10 -0.19 -14.45
CA PHE A 100 -13.98 -0.26 -15.63
C PHE A 100 -14.38 -1.73 -15.94
N GLY A 101 -15.13 -2.39 -15.05
CA GLY A 101 -15.72 -3.72 -15.28
C GLY A 101 -14.87 -4.93 -14.87
N LEU A 102 -13.56 -4.80 -14.64
CA LEU A 102 -12.71 -5.89 -14.14
C LEU A 102 -12.77 -5.99 -12.61
N LYS A 103 -13.76 -6.74 -12.10
CA LYS A 103 -14.04 -6.90 -10.66
C LYS A 103 -12.96 -7.63 -9.84
N LYS A 104 -11.94 -8.21 -10.47
CA LYS A 104 -10.95 -9.09 -9.79
C LYS A 104 -9.54 -8.51 -9.91
N GLY A 105 -9.05 -7.91 -8.83
CA GLY A 105 -7.74 -7.27 -8.71
C GLY A 105 -7.86 -5.91 -8.01
N GLY A 106 -6.86 -5.54 -7.22
CA GLY A 106 -6.76 -4.22 -6.59
C GLY A 106 -5.41 -3.61 -6.93
N PHE A 107 -5.33 -2.29 -7.01
CA PHE A 107 -4.08 -1.59 -7.39
C PHE A 107 -3.11 -1.44 -6.23
N LEU A 108 -3.62 -1.50 -5.00
CA LEU A 108 -2.84 -1.39 -3.78
C LEU A 108 -3.36 -2.33 -2.70
N HIS A 109 -2.51 -2.61 -1.72
CA HIS A 109 -2.86 -3.22 -0.44
C HIS A 109 -2.71 -2.18 0.67
N ALA A 110 -3.61 -2.23 1.65
CA ALA A 110 -3.58 -1.38 2.84
C ALA A 110 -4.25 -2.14 4.00
N PRO A 111 -3.72 -2.00 5.23
CA PRO A 111 -4.26 -2.68 6.39
C PRO A 111 -5.67 -2.16 6.73
N ASP A 112 -6.49 -2.99 7.35
CA ASP A 112 -7.83 -2.70 7.83
C ASP A 112 -7.92 -2.35 9.31
N SER A 113 -6.87 -2.69 10.06
CA SER A 113 -6.83 -2.56 11.51
C SER A 113 -5.39 -2.33 11.98
N VAL A 114 -5.26 -1.81 13.21
CA VAL A 114 -3.95 -1.63 13.86
C VAL A 114 -3.20 -2.97 13.99
N ALA A 115 -3.92 -4.05 14.29
CA ALA A 115 -3.34 -5.38 14.40
C ALA A 115 -2.76 -5.86 13.05
N GLU A 116 -3.55 -5.75 11.98
CA GLU A 116 -3.09 -6.10 10.62
C GLU A 116 -1.91 -5.20 10.19
N ALA A 117 -1.99 -3.89 10.46
CA ALA A 117 -0.93 -2.94 10.16
C ALA A 117 0.39 -3.34 10.83
N ARG A 118 0.37 -3.67 12.13
CA ARG A 118 1.57 -4.12 12.86
C ARG A 118 2.14 -5.41 12.28
N GLN A 119 1.29 -6.42 12.05
CA GLN A 119 1.72 -7.71 11.50
C GLN A 119 2.35 -7.56 10.11
N HIS A 120 1.65 -6.87 9.20
CA HIS A 120 2.09 -6.71 7.81
C HIS A 120 3.34 -5.82 7.73
N ARG A 121 3.41 -4.76 8.53
CA ARG A 121 4.62 -3.92 8.61
C ARG A 121 5.84 -4.71 9.06
N ALA A 122 5.70 -5.60 10.05
CA ALA A 122 6.80 -6.44 10.52
C ALA A 122 7.37 -7.34 9.42
N ILE A 123 6.50 -7.90 8.56
CA ILE A 123 6.91 -8.70 7.39
C ILE A 123 7.60 -7.81 6.35
N LEU A 124 6.98 -6.68 5.99
CA LEU A 124 7.46 -5.78 4.95
C LEU A 124 8.83 -5.16 5.29
N LEU A 125 9.07 -4.83 6.56
CA LEU A 125 10.33 -4.27 7.05
C LEU A 125 11.53 -5.19 6.77
N GLN A 126 11.34 -6.50 6.80
CA GLN A 126 12.40 -7.48 6.53
C GLN A 126 12.74 -7.58 5.03
N ARG A 127 11.94 -6.94 4.17
CA ARG A 127 12.02 -7.05 2.71
C ARG A 127 12.38 -5.75 2.01
N VAL A 128 12.73 -4.71 2.77
CA VAL A 128 13.11 -3.41 2.24
C VAL A 128 14.45 -3.50 1.52
N VAL A 129 14.48 -3.04 0.27
CA VAL A 129 15.65 -2.94 -0.60
C VAL A 129 16.21 -1.51 -0.58
N SER A 130 15.34 -0.50 -0.58
CA SER A 130 15.72 0.91 -0.50
C SER A 130 14.63 1.72 0.19
N LYS A 131 15.00 2.90 0.70
CA LYS A 131 14.10 3.85 1.34
C LYS A 131 14.40 5.25 0.82
N THR A 132 13.35 5.99 0.51
CA THR A 132 13.41 7.41 0.18
C THR A 132 12.48 8.14 1.12
N THR A 133 13.03 9.05 1.92
CA THR A 133 12.23 10.00 2.71
C THR A 133 11.84 11.16 1.81
N ILE A 134 10.57 11.55 1.85
CA ILE A 134 10.08 12.74 1.17
C ILE A 134 10.21 13.89 2.16
N SER A 135 11.23 14.72 1.98
CA SER A 135 11.28 16.01 2.68
C SER A 135 10.16 16.89 2.14
N GLU A 136 9.43 17.58 3.01
CA GLU A 136 8.60 18.70 2.57
C GLU A 136 9.48 19.68 1.78
N PRO A 137 8.94 20.34 0.75
CA PRO A 137 9.66 21.48 0.18
C PRO A 137 9.96 22.43 1.34
N VAL A 138 11.25 22.69 1.56
CA VAL A 138 11.66 23.80 2.42
C VAL A 138 11.10 25.04 1.73
N ASP A 139 10.02 25.60 2.27
CA ASP A 139 9.51 26.89 1.83
C ASP A 139 10.69 27.87 1.83
N GLY A 140 11.00 28.38 0.63
CA GLY A 140 12.12 29.29 0.38
C GLY A 140 11.88 30.70 0.89
#